data_AF-A0AAV1X8J3-F1
#
_entry.id   AF-A0AAV1X8J3-F1
#
_cell.length_a   1.000
_cell.length_b   1.000
_cell.length_c   1.000
_cell.angle_alpha   90.00
_cell.angle_beta   90.00
_cell.angle_gamma   90.00
#
_symmetry.space_group_name_H-M   'P 1'
#
loop_
_entity.id
_entity.type
_entity.pdbx_description
1 polymer ?
#
loop_
_entity_poly.entity_id
_entity_poly.type
_entity_poly.pdbx_seq_one_letter_code
_entity_poly.pdbx_strand_id
1 'polypeptide(L)'
;MIVRKNMGRAKSLLMLLIVLGFSFATYNLVSMIIDHNKNEGLVADESFGGRKVIGSAKFGSKYHVALTATDAAYSQWQCRIMYYWYKKVRDMPGSDMGKFTRILHSGRADQLMSEIPTFVADPLPEGLDRGYIVLNRPWAFVQWLEKADIEEEYILMAEPDHIFVNPLPNLASRTQPAGFPFFYIKPAENEKIIRKFYPEEKGPVTDVDPIGNSPVIIQKSLMEEIAPSWVNISLRMKDDPETDKAFGWVLEMYAYAVASALHGVKHILRKDFMLQPPWDLHVGKKFIIHYTYGCDYNLKGELTYGKIGEWRFDKRSHLTSPPPKNLSLPPPGVPESVVRLVKMVNEATANIPEWDTLNRI
;
A
#
# COMPACT_ATOMS: atom_id res chain seq x y z
N MET A 1 -43.03 -65.72 42.44
CA MET A 1 -42.51 -64.35 42.53
C MET A 1 -41.30 -64.25 41.62
N ILE A 2 -41.47 -63.78 40.37
CA ILE A 2 -40.38 -63.70 39.38
C ILE A 2 -40.38 -62.29 38.79
N VAL A 3 -39.21 -61.67 38.87
CA VAL A 3 -38.93 -60.25 38.65
C VAL A 3 -39.09 -59.88 37.17
N ARG A 4 -40.09 -59.04 36.87
CA ARG A 4 -40.07 -58.16 35.69
C ARG A 4 -39.61 -56.78 36.15
N LYS A 5 -38.39 -56.36 35.79
CA LYS A 5 -38.05 -54.93 35.66
C LYS A 5 -36.68 -54.72 35.01
N ASN A 6 -36.62 -53.67 34.18
CA ASN A 6 -35.44 -52.92 33.72
C ASN A 6 -34.67 -53.34 32.45
N MET A 7 -35.18 -54.23 31.61
CA MET A 7 -34.48 -54.55 30.34
C MET A 7 -34.70 -53.53 29.21
N GLY A 8 -35.78 -52.72 29.26
CA GLY A 8 -36.07 -51.69 28.24
C GLY A 8 -35.26 -50.39 28.41
N ARG A 9 -35.03 -49.96 29.66
CA ARG A 9 -34.31 -48.71 29.97
C ARG A 9 -32.81 -48.83 29.70
N ALA A 10 -32.22 -49.99 29.99
CA ALA A 10 -30.81 -50.28 29.71
C ALA A 10 -30.50 -50.35 28.20
N LYS A 11 -31.41 -50.91 27.38
CA LYS A 11 -31.26 -50.93 25.92
C LYS A 11 -31.37 -49.54 25.30
N SER A 12 -32.24 -48.68 25.83
CA SER A 12 -32.36 -47.29 25.37
C SER A 12 -31.16 -46.43 25.78
N LEU A 13 -30.61 -46.63 26.98
CA LEU A 13 -29.38 -45.96 27.42
C LEU A 13 -28.15 -46.44 26.64
N LEU A 14 -28.05 -47.74 26.34
CA LEU A 14 -26.98 -48.29 25.53
C LEU A 14 -27.04 -47.77 24.09
N MET A 15 -28.22 -47.70 23.49
CA MET A 15 -28.42 -47.05 22.18
C MET A 15 -28.03 -45.57 22.20
N LEU A 16 -28.41 -44.82 23.25
CA LEU A 16 -28.05 -43.41 23.39
C LEU A 16 -26.53 -43.23 23.52
N LEU A 17 -25.86 -44.09 24.31
CA LEU A 17 -24.40 -44.07 24.48
C LEU A 17 -23.67 -44.47 23.20
N ILE A 18 -24.21 -45.41 22.42
CA ILE A 18 -23.67 -45.77 21.10
C ILE A 18 -23.81 -44.59 20.13
N VAL A 19 -24.98 -43.95 20.07
CA VAL A 19 -25.20 -42.78 19.21
C VAL A 19 -24.28 -41.61 19.62
N LEU A 20 -24.17 -41.31 20.90
CA LEU A 20 -23.26 -40.26 21.41
C LEU A 20 -21.78 -40.62 21.14
N GLY A 21 -21.40 -41.89 21.28
CA GLY A 21 -20.05 -42.37 20.95
C GLY A 21 -19.74 -42.25 19.46
N PHE A 22 -20.68 -42.61 18.58
CA PHE A 22 -20.55 -42.42 17.14
C PHE A 22 -20.50 -40.93 16.76
N SER A 23 -21.33 -40.08 17.39
CA SER A 23 -21.29 -38.62 17.18
C SER A 23 -19.97 -38.00 17.65
N PHE A 24 -19.40 -38.46 18.76
CA PHE A 24 -18.11 -37.98 19.25
C PHE A 24 -16.94 -38.47 18.37
N ALA A 25 -16.97 -39.73 17.93
CA ALA A 25 -15.97 -40.28 17.01
C ALA A 25 -16.00 -39.60 15.65
N THR A 26 -17.21 -39.34 15.10
CA THR A 26 -17.37 -38.61 13.84
C THR A 26 -17.01 -37.14 13.98
N TYR A 27 -17.35 -36.46 15.08
CA TYR A 27 -16.93 -35.09 15.33
C TYR A 27 -15.40 -34.96 15.45
N ASN A 28 -14.74 -35.89 16.15
CA ASN A 28 -13.28 -35.89 16.25
C ASN A 28 -12.63 -36.25 14.91
N LEU A 29 -13.17 -37.21 14.14
CA LEU A 29 -12.66 -37.54 12.82
C LEU A 29 -12.80 -36.37 11.84
N VAL A 30 -13.97 -35.71 11.83
CA VAL A 30 -14.21 -34.52 10.99
C VAL A 30 -13.34 -33.34 11.44
N SER A 31 -13.17 -33.13 12.75
CA SER A 31 -12.27 -32.07 13.26
C SER A 31 -10.81 -32.38 12.93
N MET A 32 -10.38 -33.64 12.99
CA MET A 32 -9.03 -34.06 12.62
C MET A 32 -8.80 -33.95 11.10
N ILE A 33 -9.80 -34.23 10.27
CA ILE A 33 -9.74 -33.99 8.81
C ILE A 33 -9.75 -32.50 8.49
N ILE A 34 -10.50 -31.67 9.22
CA ILE A 34 -10.50 -30.21 9.06
C ILE A 34 -9.15 -29.62 9.49
N ASP A 35 -8.55 -30.09 10.58
CA ASP A 35 -7.23 -29.65 11.04
C ASP A 35 -6.10 -30.21 10.15
N HIS A 36 -6.26 -31.41 9.58
CA HIS A 36 -5.34 -31.94 8.58
C HIS A 36 -5.44 -31.16 7.26
N ASN A 37 -6.64 -30.79 6.81
CA ASN A 37 -6.87 -29.93 5.63
C ASN A 37 -6.48 -28.46 5.85
N LYS A 38 -6.38 -27.99 7.11
CA LYS A 38 -5.78 -26.68 7.43
C LYS A 38 -4.25 -26.70 7.38
N ASN A 39 -3.62 -27.88 7.55
CA ASN A 39 -2.17 -28.04 7.56
C ASN A 39 -1.58 -28.66 6.27
N GLU A 40 -2.40 -29.21 5.38
CA GLU A 40 -1.96 -29.67 4.05
C GLU A 40 -2.57 -28.82 2.94
N GLY A 41 -2.08 -27.59 2.82
CA GLY A 41 -2.08 -26.90 1.54
C GLY A 41 -1.05 -27.55 0.62
N LEU A 42 -1.42 -28.66 -0.04
CA LEU A 42 -0.69 -29.19 -1.19
C LEU A 42 -0.80 -28.17 -2.33
N VAL A 43 0.15 -27.23 -2.36
CA VAL A 43 0.37 -26.36 -3.50
C VAL A 43 1.01 -27.22 -4.59
N ALA A 44 0.31 -27.33 -5.72
CA ALA A 44 0.88 -27.89 -6.93
C ALA A 44 2.13 -27.08 -7.31
N ASP A 45 3.25 -27.78 -7.43
CA ASP A 45 4.55 -27.27 -7.83
C ASP A 45 4.52 -26.86 -9.30
N GLU A 46 4.16 -25.60 -9.57
CA GLU A 46 4.51 -24.95 -10.84
C GLU A 46 5.77 -24.12 -10.62
N SER A 47 6.89 -24.69 -11.04
CA SER A 47 8.21 -24.08 -11.00
C SER A 47 8.29 -22.92 -11.99
N PHE A 48 8.45 -21.70 -11.48
CA PHE A 48 9.11 -20.62 -12.23
C PHE A 48 10.54 -20.45 -11.67
N GLY A 49 11.55 -20.67 -12.52
CA GLY A 49 12.90 -20.14 -12.28
C GLY A 49 13.88 -20.94 -11.40
N GLY A 50 13.65 -22.22 -11.11
CA GLY A 50 14.73 -23.15 -10.71
C GLY A 50 15.49 -22.86 -9.41
N ARG A 51 14.97 -22.07 -8.46
CA ARG A 51 15.55 -21.92 -7.11
C ARG A 51 14.64 -22.50 -6.04
N LYS A 52 15.11 -23.59 -5.41
CA LYS A 52 14.54 -24.15 -4.17
C LYS A 52 14.75 -23.16 -3.02
N VAL A 53 13.71 -22.43 -2.63
CA VAL A 53 13.65 -21.75 -1.33
C VAL A 53 13.02 -22.72 -0.33
N ILE A 54 13.85 -23.48 0.39
CA ILE A 54 13.41 -24.28 1.53
C ILE A 54 13.35 -23.33 2.73
N GLY A 55 12.13 -22.99 3.16
CA GLY A 55 11.91 -22.26 4.40
C GLY A 55 10.44 -22.32 4.80
N SER A 56 10.16 -22.99 5.93
CA SER A 56 8.88 -22.97 6.64
C SER A 56 8.32 -21.54 6.72
N ALA A 57 7.03 -21.36 6.40
CA ALA A 57 6.36 -20.07 6.48
C ALA A 57 6.17 -19.63 7.93
N LYS A 58 6.84 -18.57 8.36
CA LYS A 58 6.30 -17.71 9.41
C LYS A 58 5.11 -16.95 8.81
N PHE A 59 3.92 -17.16 9.36
CA PHE A 59 2.84 -16.17 9.25
C PHE A 59 3.37 -14.83 9.78
N GLY A 60 3.27 -13.74 9.00
CA GLY A 60 3.64 -12.38 9.42
C GLY A 60 5.10 -11.96 9.17
N SER A 61 5.59 -11.99 7.92
CA SER A 61 6.85 -11.28 7.59
C SER A 61 6.59 -9.78 7.58
N LYS A 62 7.33 -9.05 8.42
CA LYS A 62 7.26 -7.58 8.47
C LYS A 62 7.70 -6.95 7.15
N TYR A 63 7.20 -5.75 6.86
CA TYR A 63 7.63 -4.95 5.72
C TYR A 63 8.22 -3.61 6.16
N HIS A 64 9.31 -3.18 5.52
CA HIS A 64 9.88 -1.86 5.68
C HIS A 64 9.01 -0.82 4.99
N VAL A 65 8.69 0.29 5.65
CA VAL A 65 7.93 1.38 5.03
C VAL A 65 8.90 2.35 4.36
N ALA A 66 8.86 2.42 3.03
CA ALA A 66 9.67 3.29 2.20
C ALA A 66 8.81 4.46 1.68
N LEU A 67 9.02 5.65 2.25
CA LEU A 67 8.33 6.88 1.88
C LEU A 67 9.23 7.72 0.96
N THR A 68 8.86 7.92 -0.30
CA THR A 68 9.62 8.82 -1.19
C THR A 68 9.21 10.28 -1.01
N ALA A 69 10.17 11.19 -0.93
CA ALA A 69 9.91 12.59 -0.59
C ALA A 69 10.89 13.57 -1.26
N THR A 70 10.43 14.83 -1.39
CA THR A 70 11.26 15.99 -1.78
C THR A 70 11.59 16.86 -0.56
N ASP A 71 12.51 17.80 -0.73
CA ASP A 71 12.84 18.83 0.27
C ASP A 71 11.85 20.01 0.29
N ALA A 72 10.80 19.98 -0.53
CA ALA A 72 9.79 21.03 -0.58
C ALA A 72 8.93 21.04 0.69
N ALA A 73 8.58 22.24 1.17
CA ALA A 73 7.67 22.45 2.31
C ALA A 73 6.39 21.60 2.19
N TYR A 74 5.82 21.57 0.98
CA TYR A 74 4.69 20.72 0.61
C TYR A 74 4.90 19.25 1.00
N SER A 75 6.01 18.63 0.59
CA SER A 75 6.30 17.23 0.90
C SER A 75 6.62 17.03 2.38
N GLN A 76 7.38 17.96 2.96
CA GLN A 76 7.83 17.88 4.36
C GLN A 76 6.67 17.78 5.36
N TRP A 77 5.67 18.65 5.30
CA TRP A 77 4.56 18.58 6.27
C TRP A 77 3.74 17.30 6.12
N GLN A 78 3.60 16.81 4.89
CA GLN A 78 2.92 15.54 4.59
C GLN A 78 3.68 14.36 5.21
N CYS A 79 5.01 14.31 5.03
CA CYS A 79 5.88 13.29 5.61
C CYS A 79 5.74 13.20 7.13
N ARG A 80 5.66 14.35 7.83
CA ARG A 80 5.53 14.39 9.29
C ARG A 80 4.19 13.82 9.77
N ILE A 81 3.09 14.16 9.09
CA ILE A 81 1.76 13.58 9.41
C ILE A 81 1.77 12.07 9.17
N MET A 82 2.29 11.64 8.02
CA MET A 82 2.41 10.21 7.67
C MET A 82 3.23 9.45 8.72
N TYR A 83 4.40 9.99 9.10
CA TYR A 83 5.28 9.38 10.09
C TYR A 83 4.67 9.33 11.49
N TYR A 84 3.93 10.38 11.89
CA TYR A 84 3.17 10.37 13.14
C TYR A 84 2.17 9.21 13.19
N TRP A 85 1.41 8.99 12.13
CA TRP A 85 0.44 7.89 12.05
C TRP A 85 1.10 6.52 11.91
N TYR A 86 2.21 6.41 11.18
CA TYR A 86 3.04 5.20 11.16
C TYR A 86 3.43 4.77 12.57
N LYS A 87 3.97 5.68 13.40
CA LYS A 87 4.38 5.36 14.77
C LYS A 87 3.23 4.82 15.62
N LYS A 88 2.02 5.33 15.41
CA LYS A 88 0.82 4.85 16.13
C LYS A 88 0.32 3.50 15.65
N VAL A 89 0.33 3.28 14.34
CA VAL A 89 -0.28 2.09 13.73
C VAL A 89 0.66 0.88 13.77
N ARG A 90 1.97 1.08 13.67
CA ARG A 90 2.97 0.00 13.59
C ARG A 90 2.86 -1.03 14.71
N ASP A 91 2.61 -0.57 15.92
CA ASP A 91 2.62 -1.43 17.12
C ASP A 91 1.20 -1.91 17.49
N MET A 92 0.19 -1.63 16.64
CA MET A 92 -1.18 -2.12 16.84
C MET A 92 -1.30 -3.61 16.48
N PRO A 93 -2.14 -4.38 17.20
CA PRO A 93 -2.44 -5.76 16.82
C PRO A 93 -2.91 -5.89 15.38
N GLY A 94 -2.28 -6.80 14.63
CA GLY A 94 -2.58 -7.03 13.21
C GLY A 94 -1.82 -6.13 12.23
N SER A 95 -0.88 -5.30 12.70
CA SER A 95 0.07 -4.62 11.81
C SER A 95 1.36 -5.41 11.66
N ASP A 96 1.82 -5.56 10.41
CA ASP A 96 3.13 -6.14 10.08
C ASP A 96 4.14 -5.06 9.67
N MET A 97 3.92 -3.80 10.06
CA MET A 97 4.88 -2.73 9.78
C MET A 97 6.21 -2.98 10.52
N GLY A 98 7.30 -2.90 9.78
CA GLY A 98 8.67 -2.89 10.29
C GLY A 98 9.19 -1.47 10.48
N LYS A 99 10.49 -1.29 10.21
CA LYS A 99 11.17 0.01 10.20
C LYS A 99 10.63 0.92 9.09
N PHE A 100 11.07 2.17 9.14
CA PHE A 100 10.63 3.24 8.25
C PHE A 100 11.84 3.97 7.70
N THR A 101 11.83 4.28 6.42
CA THR A 101 12.79 5.19 5.79
C THR A 101 12.06 6.20 4.93
N ARG A 102 12.34 7.49 5.16
CA ARG A 102 12.08 8.54 4.18
C ARG A 102 13.22 8.58 3.18
N ILE A 103 12.95 8.27 1.92
CA ILE A 103 13.89 8.36 0.82
C ILE A 103 13.80 9.78 0.26
N LEU A 104 14.70 10.65 0.71
CA LEU A 104 14.78 12.05 0.31
C LEU A 104 15.61 12.18 -0.95
N HIS A 105 14.95 12.42 -2.09
CA HIS A 105 15.59 12.40 -3.42
C HIS A 105 15.93 13.81 -3.93
N SER A 106 16.28 14.71 -3.02
CA SER A 106 16.75 16.08 -3.33
C SER A 106 18.29 16.17 -3.43
N GLY A 107 19.02 15.12 -3.05
CA GLY A 107 20.49 15.13 -2.94
C GLY A 107 21.02 15.94 -1.75
N ARG A 108 20.17 16.47 -0.87
CA ARG A 108 20.60 17.29 0.27
C ARG A 108 19.84 16.91 1.54
N ALA A 109 20.58 16.85 2.64
CA ALA A 109 20.01 16.70 3.97
C ALA A 109 19.06 17.88 4.30
N ASP A 110 18.02 17.60 5.09
CA ASP A 110 17.10 18.60 5.61
C ASP A 110 16.86 18.41 7.12
N GLN A 111 16.14 19.35 7.73
CA GLN A 111 15.88 19.36 9.16
C GLN A 111 15.07 18.15 9.65
N LEU A 112 14.27 17.51 8.78
CA LEU A 112 13.43 16.37 9.16
C LEU A 112 14.24 15.10 9.41
N MET A 113 15.53 15.07 9.05
CA MET A 113 16.41 13.95 9.39
C MET A 113 16.59 13.76 10.90
N SER A 114 16.35 14.81 11.70
CA SER A 114 16.32 14.73 13.17
C SER A 114 15.06 14.05 13.72
N GLU A 115 13.98 13.98 12.92
CA GLU A 115 12.68 13.45 13.32
C GLU A 115 12.36 12.10 12.65
N ILE A 116 12.68 11.96 11.36
CA ILE A 116 12.29 10.84 10.51
C ILE A 116 13.57 10.15 10.00
N PRO A 117 13.75 8.83 10.22
CA PRO A 117 14.87 8.10 9.64
C PRO A 117 14.89 8.31 8.12
N THR A 118 15.98 8.87 7.61
CA THR A 118 16.06 9.37 6.24
C THR A 118 17.28 8.81 5.53
N PHE A 119 17.08 8.36 4.30
CA PHE A 119 18.14 8.11 3.34
C PHE A 119 18.15 9.24 2.31
N VAL A 120 19.30 9.91 2.13
CA VAL A 120 19.46 10.96 1.12
C VAL A 120 19.95 10.31 -0.17
N ALA A 121 19.14 10.40 -1.22
CA ALA A 121 19.45 9.92 -2.55
C ALA A 121 19.81 11.10 -3.45
N ASP A 122 20.82 10.92 -4.29
CA ASP A 122 21.16 11.90 -5.32
C ASP A 122 20.04 11.96 -6.37
N PRO A 123 19.66 13.15 -6.86
CA PRO A 123 18.73 13.24 -7.98
C PRO A 123 19.37 12.65 -9.25
N LEU A 124 18.54 12.45 -10.27
CA LEU A 124 19.02 12.19 -11.63
C LEU A 124 19.94 13.34 -12.08
N PRO A 125 20.91 13.06 -12.98
CA PRO A 125 21.71 14.11 -13.61
C PRO A 125 20.85 15.22 -14.20
N GLU A 126 21.37 16.45 -14.15
CA GLU A 126 20.65 17.65 -14.60
C GLU A 126 20.09 17.48 -16.01
N GLY A 127 18.82 17.87 -16.19
CA GLY A 127 18.11 17.81 -17.46
C GLY A 127 17.52 16.45 -17.83
N LEU A 128 17.94 15.35 -17.18
CA LEU A 128 17.45 14.02 -17.49
C LEU A 128 15.99 13.81 -17.05
N ASP A 129 15.57 14.49 -15.99
CA ASP A 129 14.17 14.47 -15.53
C ASP A 129 13.24 15.35 -16.38
N ARG A 130 13.79 16.22 -17.23
CA ARG A 130 13.05 17.19 -18.07
C ARG A 130 12.02 18.01 -17.28
N GLY A 131 12.34 18.37 -16.03
CA GLY A 131 11.43 19.10 -15.13
C GLY A 131 10.30 18.24 -14.54
N TYR A 132 10.26 16.94 -14.83
CA TYR A 132 9.36 15.98 -14.22
C TYR A 132 10.03 15.30 -13.04
N ILE A 133 10.04 16.00 -11.90
CA ILE A 133 10.75 15.61 -10.66
C ILE A 133 10.44 14.18 -10.17
N VAL A 134 9.28 13.63 -10.53
CA VAL A 134 8.85 12.27 -10.17
C VAL A 134 9.81 11.20 -10.72
N LEU A 135 10.56 11.47 -11.79
CA LEU A 135 11.58 10.54 -12.31
C LEU A 135 12.75 10.30 -11.35
N ASN A 136 12.95 11.16 -10.36
CA ASN A 136 13.95 10.94 -9.32
C ASN A 136 13.56 9.78 -8.38
N ARG A 137 12.27 9.43 -8.31
CA ARG A 137 11.75 8.37 -7.44
C ARG A 137 12.33 6.98 -7.74
N PRO A 138 12.21 6.43 -8.98
CA PRO A 138 12.79 5.12 -9.28
C PRO A 138 14.30 5.11 -9.05
N TRP A 139 15.00 6.22 -9.34
CA TRP A 139 16.44 6.33 -9.14
C TRP A 139 16.83 6.33 -7.65
N ALA A 140 16.02 6.98 -6.81
CA ALA A 140 16.21 6.97 -5.38
C ALA A 140 15.99 5.58 -4.78
N PHE A 141 15.06 4.79 -5.32
CA PHE A 141 14.89 3.39 -4.93
C PHE A 141 16.11 2.53 -5.25
N VAL A 142 16.71 2.68 -6.44
CA VAL A 142 17.95 1.97 -6.79
C VAL A 142 19.03 2.26 -5.75
N GLN A 143 19.31 3.55 -5.50
CA GLN A 143 20.34 3.94 -4.53
C GLN A 143 20.04 3.46 -3.10
N TRP A 144 18.77 3.54 -2.68
CA TRP A 144 18.36 3.13 -1.33
C TRP A 144 18.51 1.62 -1.15
N LEU A 145 18.06 0.81 -2.12
CA LEU A 145 18.19 -0.65 -2.06
C LEU A 145 19.65 -1.12 -2.08
N GLU A 146 20.53 -0.42 -2.81
CA GLU A 146 21.95 -0.75 -2.88
C GLU A 146 22.73 -0.38 -1.60
N LYS A 147 22.35 0.72 -0.93
CA LYS A 147 23.19 1.35 0.09
C LYS A 147 22.62 1.28 1.51
N ALA A 148 21.31 1.11 1.67
CA ALA A 148 20.68 1.09 2.98
C ALA A 148 20.64 -0.33 3.58
N ASP A 149 20.76 -0.40 4.91
CA ASP A 149 20.57 -1.65 5.64
C ASP A 149 19.07 -1.88 5.93
N ILE A 150 18.46 -2.75 5.13
CA ILE A 150 17.03 -3.09 5.21
C ILE A 150 16.90 -4.53 5.71
N GLU A 151 16.51 -4.67 6.99
CA GLU A 151 16.33 -5.96 7.66
C GLU A 151 15.08 -6.71 7.21
N GLU A 152 14.00 -5.99 6.89
CA GLU A 152 12.74 -6.61 6.48
C GLU A 152 12.81 -7.22 5.07
N GLU A 153 12.17 -8.39 4.91
CA GLU A 153 12.09 -9.11 3.63
C GLU A 153 11.19 -8.42 2.61
N TYR A 154 10.24 -7.61 3.09
CA TYR A 154 9.25 -6.91 2.27
C TYR A 154 9.40 -5.41 2.42
N ILE A 155 8.93 -4.67 1.43
CA ILE A 155 8.89 -3.21 1.40
C ILE A 155 7.47 -2.78 1.06
N LEU A 156 6.93 -1.82 1.81
CA LEU A 156 5.80 -1.00 1.41
C LEU A 156 6.32 0.28 0.76
N MET A 157 6.06 0.46 -0.52
CA MET A 157 6.22 1.74 -1.20
C MET A 157 5.06 2.66 -0.81
N ALA A 158 5.37 3.84 -0.25
CA ALA A 158 4.38 4.80 0.25
C ALA A 158 4.67 6.24 -0.23
N GLU A 159 3.63 7.08 -0.22
CA GLU A 159 3.70 8.49 -0.61
C GLU A 159 3.42 9.44 0.57
N PRO A 160 3.86 10.72 0.51
CA PRO A 160 3.66 11.68 1.60
C PRO A 160 2.19 11.91 1.93
N ASP A 161 1.29 11.82 0.95
CA ASP A 161 -0.15 11.98 1.12
C ASP A 161 -0.89 10.70 1.54
N HIS A 162 -0.17 9.74 2.11
CA HIS A 162 -0.73 8.59 2.78
C HIS A 162 -0.89 8.84 4.29
N ILE A 163 -2.01 8.41 4.86
CA ILE A 163 -2.23 8.32 6.31
C ILE A 163 -2.68 6.90 6.65
N PHE A 164 -1.95 6.21 7.52
CA PHE A 164 -2.35 4.89 8.02
C PHE A 164 -3.52 5.03 9.00
N VAL A 165 -4.67 4.46 8.65
CA VAL A 165 -5.92 4.61 9.42
C VAL A 165 -6.30 3.34 10.20
N ASN A 166 -5.87 2.17 9.74
CA ASN A 166 -6.08 0.88 10.39
C ASN A 166 -4.77 0.06 10.40
N PRO A 167 -4.61 -0.92 11.32
CA PRO A 167 -3.48 -1.85 11.31
C PRO A 167 -3.37 -2.55 9.95
N LEU A 168 -2.20 -2.41 9.30
CA LEU A 168 -1.95 -2.96 7.98
C LEU A 168 -1.11 -4.23 8.11
N PRO A 169 -1.67 -5.42 7.83
CA PRO A 169 -0.90 -6.65 7.72
C PRO A 169 -0.15 -6.66 6.38
N ASN A 170 0.82 -7.57 6.25
CA ASN A 170 1.48 -7.80 4.98
C ASN A 170 0.46 -8.40 3.99
N LEU A 171 0.05 -7.61 3.00
CA LEU A 171 -0.96 -8.00 2.01
C LEU A 171 -0.38 -8.85 0.88
N ALA A 172 0.96 -8.89 0.75
CA ALA A 172 1.65 -9.67 -0.27
C ALA A 172 1.72 -11.15 0.14
N SER A 173 1.91 -12.02 -0.85
CA SER A 173 2.27 -13.41 -0.64
C SER A 173 3.77 -13.62 -0.87
N ARG A 174 4.25 -14.87 -0.78
CA ARG A 174 5.64 -15.21 -1.12
C ARG A 174 5.95 -15.11 -2.61
N THR A 175 4.93 -15.18 -3.45
CA THR A 175 5.08 -15.25 -4.91
C THR A 175 4.50 -14.02 -5.61
N GLN A 176 3.65 -13.25 -4.93
CA GLN A 176 2.94 -12.13 -5.53
C GLN A 176 2.97 -10.90 -4.60
N PRO A 177 3.49 -9.77 -5.08
CA PRO A 177 3.29 -8.47 -4.43
C PRO A 177 1.81 -8.11 -4.34
N ALA A 178 1.43 -7.19 -3.46
CA ALA A 178 0.08 -6.65 -3.38
C ALA A 178 0.07 -5.17 -3.69
N GLY A 179 -0.86 -4.72 -4.54
CA GLY A 179 -0.91 -3.33 -4.99
C GLY A 179 -2.34 -2.82 -5.15
N PHE A 180 -2.51 -1.51 -5.11
CA PHE A 180 -3.81 -0.88 -5.36
C PHE A 180 -4.04 -0.70 -6.87
N PRO A 181 -5.20 -1.15 -7.42
CA PRO A 181 -5.54 -0.92 -8.81
C PRO A 181 -6.04 0.51 -9.03
N PHE A 182 -5.40 1.22 -9.96
CA PHE A 182 -5.78 2.59 -10.32
C PHE A 182 -6.68 2.59 -11.55
N PHE A 183 -7.89 3.14 -11.42
CA PHE A 183 -8.88 3.15 -12.50
C PHE A 183 -8.43 3.91 -13.77
N TYR A 184 -7.44 4.81 -13.64
CA TYR A 184 -6.86 5.59 -14.73
C TYR A 184 -5.60 4.96 -15.33
N ILE A 185 -5.07 3.88 -14.76
CA ILE A 185 -4.00 3.09 -15.36
C ILE A 185 -4.65 1.96 -16.13
N LYS A 186 -4.58 2.02 -17.46
CA LYS A 186 -5.32 1.14 -18.35
C LYS A 186 -4.41 0.62 -19.48
N PRO A 187 -3.53 -0.36 -19.19
CA PRO A 187 -2.58 -0.86 -20.17
C PRO A 187 -3.26 -1.42 -21.44
N ALA A 188 -4.35 -2.18 -21.28
CA ALA A 188 -5.10 -2.75 -22.39
C ALA A 188 -5.74 -1.69 -23.32
N GLU A 189 -6.23 -0.57 -22.78
CA GLU A 189 -6.76 0.53 -23.60
C GLU A 189 -5.65 1.32 -24.31
N ASN A 190 -4.40 1.19 -23.86
CA ASN A 190 -3.22 1.89 -24.39
C ASN A 190 -2.22 0.93 -25.07
N GLU A 191 -2.68 -0.22 -25.57
CA GLU A 191 -1.83 -1.30 -26.08
C GLU A 191 -0.75 -0.80 -27.05
N LYS A 192 -1.10 0.02 -28.05
CA LYS A 192 -0.14 0.56 -29.02
C LYS A 192 1.05 1.26 -28.36
N ILE A 193 0.81 2.04 -27.30
CA ILE A 193 1.88 2.74 -26.57
C ILE A 193 2.64 1.76 -25.69
N ILE A 194 1.94 0.86 -25.00
CA ILE A 194 2.55 -0.15 -24.12
C ILE A 194 3.50 -1.06 -24.91
N ARG A 195 3.17 -1.45 -26.15
CA ARG A 195 4.02 -2.33 -26.99
C ARG A 195 5.39 -1.76 -27.32
N LYS A 196 5.60 -0.43 -27.22
CA LYS A 196 6.94 0.18 -27.34
C LYS A 196 7.88 -0.24 -26.20
N PHE A 197 7.33 -0.64 -25.05
CA PHE A 197 8.06 -0.94 -23.83
C PHE A 197 7.82 -2.37 -23.32
N TYR A 198 6.72 -3.02 -23.73
CA TYR A 198 6.38 -4.42 -23.49
C TYR A 198 6.08 -5.14 -24.82
N PRO A 199 7.11 -5.57 -25.57
CA PRO A 199 6.96 -6.21 -26.87
C PRO A 199 6.10 -7.48 -26.84
N GLU A 200 5.55 -7.89 -27.99
CA GLU A 200 4.67 -9.07 -28.09
C GLU A 200 5.34 -10.36 -27.63
N GLU A 201 6.65 -10.51 -27.86
CA GLU A 201 7.43 -11.66 -27.41
C GLU A 201 7.55 -11.79 -25.89
N LYS A 202 7.21 -10.73 -25.14
CA LYS A 202 7.19 -10.77 -23.67
C LYS A 202 5.89 -11.29 -23.09
N GLY A 203 4.79 -11.25 -23.84
CA GLY A 203 3.48 -11.74 -23.41
C GLY A 203 2.32 -10.82 -23.83
N PRO A 204 1.07 -11.17 -23.49
CA PRO A 204 -0.09 -10.32 -23.72
C PRO A 204 -0.04 -9.02 -22.90
N VAL A 205 -0.60 -7.91 -23.40
CA VAL A 205 -0.65 -6.63 -22.64
C VAL A 205 -1.38 -6.75 -21.31
N THR A 206 -2.28 -7.72 -21.17
CA THR A 206 -2.95 -8.04 -19.90
C THR A 206 -1.99 -8.48 -18.80
N ASP A 207 -0.73 -8.77 -19.12
CA ASP A 207 0.33 -9.01 -18.14
C ASP A 207 0.76 -7.74 -17.40
N VAL A 208 0.57 -6.57 -18.00
CA VAL A 208 0.80 -5.28 -17.35
C VAL A 208 -0.41 -4.95 -16.46
N ASP A 209 -0.20 -5.00 -15.15
CA ASP A 209 -1.27 -4.73 -14.18
C ASP A 209 -1.70 -3.24 -14.18
N PRO A 210 -2.97 -2.92 -13.90
CA PRO A 210 -3.48 -1.54 -13.86
C PRO A 210 -3.10 -0.84 -12.54
N ILE A 211 -1.80 -0.73 -12.25
CA ILE A 211 -1.27 -0.22 -10.98
C ILE A 211 -0.21 0.87 -11.20
N GLY A 212 0.19 1.53 -10.12
CA GLY A 212 1.46 2.26 -10.04
C GLY A 212 2.36 1.66 -8.95
N ASN A 213 3.45 2.35 -8.64
CA ASN A 213 4.41 1.92 -7.62
C ASN A 213 3.86 1.97 -6.18
N SER A 214 2.83 2.78 -5.90
CA SER A 214 2.39 3.05 -4.53
C SER A 214 0.86 3.16 -4.40
N PRO A 215 0.24 2.57 -3.35
CA PRO A 215 0.86 1.66 -2.40
C PRO A 215 1.07 0.26 -3.00
N VAL A 216 2.26 -0.30 -2.79
CA VAL A 216 2.60 -1.68 -3.13
C VAL A 216 3.43 -2.29 -2.01
N ILE A 217 3.07 -3.51 -1.58
CA ILE A 217 3.93 -4.36 -0.74
C ILE A 217 4.59 -5.41 -1.64
N ILE A 218 5.92 -5.42 -1.67
CA ILE A 218 6.74 -6.27 -2.54
C ILE A 218 7.93 -6.84 -1.77
N GLN A 219 8.42 -8.02 -2.14
CA GLN A 219 9.67 -8.54 -1.61
C GLN A 219 10.84 -7.65 -2.00
N LYS A 220 11.77 -7.42 -1.07
CA LYS A 220 12.96 -6.61 -1.29
C LYS A 220 13.78 -7.09 -2.49
N SER A 221 14.06 -8.40 -2.56
CA SER A 221 14.85 -8.99 -3.66
C SER A 221 14.21 -8.77 -5.02
N LEU A 222 12.88 -8.82 -5.10
CA LEU A 222 12.16 -8.57 -6.35
C LEU A 222 12.21 -7.08 -6.73
N MET A 223 12.12 -6.19 -5.73
CA MET A 223 12.27 -4.76 -5.96
C MET A 223 13.69 -4.38 -6.42
N GLU A 224 14.73 -5.05 -5.89
CA GLU A 224 16.13 -4.91 -6.34
C GLU A 224 16.28 -5.25 -7.84
N GLU A 225 15.54 -6.25 -8.35
CA GLU A 225 15.53 -6.62 -9.76
C GLU A 225 14.73 -5.62 -10.63
N ILE A 226 13.58 -5.15 -10.13
CA ILE A 226 12.67 -4.26 -10.87
C ILE A 226 13.20 -2.82 -10.94
N ALA A 227 13.78 -2.28 -9.86
CA ALA A 227 14.08 -0.86 -9.73
C ALA A 227 14.95 -0.31 -10.88
N PRO A 228 16.02 -0.98 -11.35
CA PRO A 228 16.80 -0.52 -12.50
C PRO A 228 15.99 -0.48 -13.81
N SER A 229 15.12 -1.46 -14.04
CA SER A 229 14.22 -1.47 -15.21
C SER A 229 13.18 -0.37 -15.13
N TRP A 230 12.63 -0.12 -13.94
CA TRP A 230 11.69 0.97 -13.70
C TRP A 230 12.31 2.34 -14.01
N VAL A 231 13.56 2.59 -13.59
CA VAL A 231 14.30 3.81 -13.99
C VAL A 231 14.39 3.92 -15.51
N ASN A 232 14.92 2.88 -16.17
CA ASN A 232 15.17 2.91 -17.61
C ASN A 232 13.89 3.12 -18.42
N ILE A 233 12.81 2.42 -18.07
CA ILE A 233 11.52 2.54 -18.76
C ILE A 233 10.92 3.92 -18.52
N SER A 234 11.02 4.47 -17.31
CA SER A 234 10.54 5.83 -17.01
C SER A 234 11.24 6.87 -17.88
N LEU A 235 12.57 6.78 -18.03
CA LEU A 235 13.34 7.67 -18.90
C LEU A 235 12.96 7.51 -20.37
N ARG A 236 12.89 6.26 -20.87
CA ARG A 236 12.49 5.99 -22.26
C ARG A 236 11.07 6.46 -22.58
N MET A 237 10.13 6.29 -21.65
CA MET A 237 8.77 6.80 -21.79
C MET A 237 8.76 8.33 -21.81
N LYS A 238 9.59 8.98 -20.97
CA LYS A 238 9.71 10.45 -20.95
C LYS A 238 10.33 11.00 -22.23
N ASP A 239 11.23 10.25 -22.85
CA ASP A 239 11.88 10.60 -24.10
C ASP A 239 10.99 10.42 -25.34
N ASP A 240 9.99 9.54 -25.30
CA ASP A 240 9.03 9.32 -26.39
C ASP A 240 7.87 10.34 -26.32
N PRO A 241 7.75 11.28 -27.28
CA PRO A 241 6.76 12.36 -27.18
C PRO A 241 5.29 11.90 -27.22
N GLU A 242 4.99 10.79 -27.90
CA GLU A 242 3.64 10.22 -27.94
C GLU A 242 3.28 9.65 -26.55
N THR A 243 4.21 8.95 -25.90
CA THR A 243 4.04 8.36 -24.58
C THR A 243 4.00 9.42 -23.48
N ASP A 244 4.92 10.39 -23.48
CA ASP A 244 4.93 11.49 -22.51
C ASP A 244 3.63 12.29 -22.57
N LYS A 245 3.14 12.58 -23.78
CA LYS A 245 1.86 13.27 -23.97
C LYS A 245 0.68 12.41 -23.49
N ALA A 246 0.69 11.11 -23.73
CA ALA A 246 -0.43 10.23 -23.40
C ALA A 246 -0.53 9.94 -21.90
N PHE A 247 0.58 9.66 -21.24
CA PHE A 247 0.59 9.28 -19.82
C PHE A 247 0.84 10.46 -18.88
N GLY A 248 1.58 11.48 -19.32
CA GLY A 248 1.82 12.70 -18.55
C GLY A 248 2.22 12.44 -17.10
N TRP A 249 1.41 12.93 -16.16
CA TRP A 249 1.70 12.87 -14.71
C TRP A 249 1.65 11.45 -14.11
N VAL A 250 1.14 10.44 -14.84
CA VAL A 250 1.14 9.02 -14.40
C VAL A 250 2.16 8.17 -15.15
N LEU A 251 3.02 8.78 -15.95
CA LEU A 251 4.00 8.06 -16.79
C LEU A 251 4.89 7.11 -15.97
N GLU A 252 5.36 7.58 -14.83
CA GLU A 252 6.20 6.77 -13.93
C GLU A 252 5.43 5.53 -13.42
N MET A 253 4.14 5.68 -13.10
CA MET A 253 3.29 4.57 -12.66
C MET A 253 3.15 3.49 -13.75
N TYR A 254 2.95 3.91 -15.01
CA TYR A 254 2.97 2.99 -16.15
C TYR A 254 4.34 2.33 -16.32
N ALA A 255 5.43 3.06 -16.13
CA ALA A 255 6.77 2.50 -16.19
C ALA A 255 7.01 1.44 -15.11
N TYR A 256 6.52 1.64 -13.87
CA TYR A 256 6.56 0.62 -12.82
C TYR A 256 5.79 -0.65 -13.22
N ALA A 257 4.56 -0.49 -13.74
CA ALA A 257 3.73 -1.62 -14.15
C ALA A 257 4.38 -2.41 -15.29
N VAL A 258 4.94 -1.73 -16.29
CA VAL A 258 5.67 -2.38 -17.41
C VAL A 258 6.95 -3.05 -16.92
N ALA A 259 7.73 -2.38 -16.04
CA ALA A 259 8.93 -2.98 -15.45
C ALA A 259 8.61 -4.28 -14.72
N SER A 260 7.55 -4.27 -13.90
CA SER A 260 7.07 -5.45 -13.19
C SER A 260 6.72 -6.60 -14.15
N ALA A 261 5.96 -6.30 -15.22
CA ALA A 261 5.58 -7.30 -16.21
C ALA A 261 6.79 -7.88 -16.97
N LEU A 262 7.80 -7.06 -17.29
CA LEU A 262 9.04 -7.53 -17.93
C LEU A 262 9.83 -8.53 -17.06
N HIS A 263 9.66 -8.46 -15.75
CA HIS A 263 10.22 -9.40 -14.77
C HIS A 263 9.24 -10.53 -14.40
N GLY A 264 8.13 -10.68 -15.14
CA GLY A 264 7.14 -11.73 -14.91
C GLY A 264 6.30 -11.55 -13.64
N VAL A 265 6.25 -10.34 -13.09
CA VAL A 265 5.61 -10.06 -11.80
C VAL A 265 4.14 -9.70 -11.97
N LYS A 266 3.29 -10.45 -11.26
CA LYS A 266 1.85 -10.19 -11.14
C LYS A 266 1.44 -9.83 -9.71
N HIS A 267 0.59 -8.83 -9.59
CA HIS A 267 0.15 -8.30 -8.30
C HIS A 267 -1.21 -8.87 -7.87
N ILE A 268 -1.35 -9.07 -6.56
CA ILE A 268 -2.65 -9.20 -5.91
C ILE A 268 -3.29 -7.81 -5.86
N LEU A 269 -4.29 -7.57 -6.71
CA LEU A 269 -4.97 -6.28 -6.79
C LEU A 269 -5.95 -6.10 -5.62
N ARG A 270 -5.67 -5.13 -4.74
CA ARG A 270 -6.40 -4.89 -3.50
C ARG A 270 -7.08 -3.52 -3.50
N LYS A 271 -8.38 -3.49 -3.83
CA LYS A 271 -9.20 -2.26 -3.76
C LYS A 271 -9.41 -1.75 -2.34
N ASP A 272 -9.22 -2.60 -1.35
CA ASP A 272 -9.29 -2.27 0.08
C ASP A 272 -7.96 -1.77 0.64
N PHE A 273 -6.89 -1.74 -0.15
CA PHE A 273 -5.57 -1.30 0.31
C PHE A 273 -5.58 0.18 0.74
N MET A 274 -6.21 1.03 -0.07
CA MET A 274 -6.37 2.45 0.25
C MET A 274 -7.76 2.98 -0.12
N LEU A 275 -8.09 4.16 0.39
CA LEU A 275 -9.24 4.97 -0.01
C LEU A 275 -8.80 6.37 -0.46
N GLN A 276 -9.62 6.98 -1.30
CA GLN A 276 -9.38 8.29 -1.90
C GLN A 276 -10.57 9.23 -1.63
N PRO A 277 -10.63 9.89 -0.46
CA PRO A 277 -11.60 10.95 -0.23
C PRO A 277 -11.45 12.08 -1.27
N PRO A 278 -12.54 12.74 -1.69
CA PRO A 278 -13.92 12.57 -1.21
C PRO A 278 -14.71 11.42 -1.86
N TRP A 279 -14.11 10.65 -2.77
CA TRP A 279 -14.81 9.66 -3.59
C TRP A 279 -15.17 8.38 -2.83
N ASP A 280 -14.25 7.90 -2.00
CA ASP A 280 -14.52 6.80 -1.09
C ASP A 280 -15.20 7.32 0.17
N LEU A 281 -16.50 7.05 0.35
CA LEU A 281 -17.31 7.66 1.41
C LEU A 281 -17.00 7.13 2.81
N HIS A 282 -16.56 5.86 2.89
CA HIS A 282 -16.36 5.15 4.15
C HIS A 282 -14.94 4.59 4.27
N VAL A 283 -14.38 4.71 5.47
CA VAL A 283 -13.07 4.15 5.84
C VAL A 283 -13.17 2.64 5.95
N GLY A 284 -14.11 2.15 6.77
CA GLY A 284 -14.32 0.72 7.00
C GLY A 284 -13.03 0.00 7.40
N LYS A 285 -12.72 -1.11 6.71
CA LYS A 285 -11.52 -1.94 6.95
C LYS A 285 -10.31 -1.55 6.09
N LYS A 286 -10.39 -0.45 5.33
CA LYS A 286 -9.28 -0.03 4.45
C LYS A 286 -8.12 0.55 5.26
N PHE A 287 -6.91 0.48 4.73
CA PHE A 287 -5.71 0.71 5.55
C PHE A 287 -5.10 2.10 5.44
N ILE A 288 -5.17 2.71 4.25
CA ILE A 288 -4.51 3.99 3.94
C ILE A 288 -5.53 4.99 3.43
N ILE A 289 -5.58 6.19 4.00
CA ILE A 289 -6.19 7.35 3.35
C ILE A 289 -5.16 7.98 2.44
N HIS A 290 -5.46 8.06 1.15
CA HIS A 290 -4.68 8.80 0.15
C HIS A 290 -5.42 10.10 -0.20
N TYR A 291 -4.99 11.22 0.39
CA TYR A 291 -5.70 12.51 0.29
C TYR A 291 -5.24 13.34 -0.92
N THR A 292 -5.33 12.74 -2.10
CA THR A 292 -4.87 13.37 -3.35
C THR A 292 -5.84 14.42 -3.91
N TYR A 293 -7.14 14.26 -3.67
CA TYR A 293 -8.18 15.14 -4.21
C TYR A 293 -8.57 16.24 -3.22
N GLY A 294 -8.88 17.43 -3.75
CA GLY A 294 -9.49 18.50 -2.96
C GLY A 294 -10.87 18.10 -2.46
N CYS A 295 -11.13 18.36 -1.19
CA CYS A 295 -12.41 18.14 -0.53
C CYS A 295 -13.11 19.50 -0.38
N ASP A 296 -13.89 19.88 -1.39
CA ASP A 296 -14.61 21.15 -1.43
C ASP A 296 -16.10 20.94 -1.23
N TYR A 297 -16.68 21.58 -0.22
CA TYR A 297 -18.09 21.41 0.15
C TYR A 297 -18.77 22.74 0.43
N ASN A 298 -20.06 22.82 0.13
CA ASN A 298 -20.90 23.88 0.66
C ASN A 298 -21.31 23.59 2.12
N LEU A 299 -21.92 24.56 2.79
CA LEU A 299 -22.33 24.42 4.20
C LEU A 299 -23.45 23.38 4.43
N LYS A 300 -24.07 22.86 3.36
CA LYS A 300 -25.05 21.76 3.42
C LYS A 300 -24.39 20.38 3.32
N GLY A 301 -23.08 20.30 3.15
CA GLY A 301 -22.33 19.05 3.00
C GLY A 301 -22.34 18.49 1.58
N GLU A 302 -22.66 19.29 0.58
CA GLU A 302 -22.67 18.88 -0.84
C GLU A 302 -21.32 19.21 -1.49
N LEU A 303 -20.74 18.24 -2.21
CA LEU A 303 -19.44 18.39 -2.87
C LEU A 303 -19.53 19.41 -4.02
N THR A 304 -18.66 20.41 -4.03
CA THR A 304 -18.61 21.46 -5.07
C THR A 304 -17.52 21.16 -6.09
N TYR A 305 -17.80 20.21 -7.00
CA TYR A 305 -16.82 19.78 -8.01
C TYR A 305 -16.25 20.95 -8.84
N GLY A 306 -14.93 21.03 -8.91
CA GLY A 306 -14.22 22.02 -9.72
C GLY A 306 -14.33 23.47 -9.23
N LYS A 307 -14.85 23.70 -8.01
CA LYS A 307 -14.98 25.02 -7.39
C LYS A 307 -14.52 24.99 -5.94
N ILE A 308 -13.96 26.10 -5.48
CA ILE A 308 -13.63 26.28 -4.07
C ILE A 308 -14.94 26.29 -3.27
N GLY A 309 -15.07 25.34 -2.35
CA GLY A 309 -16.21 25.23 -1.45
C GLY A 309 -16.17 26.24 -0.32
N GLU A 310 -17.30 26.41 0.37
CA GLU A 310 -17.38 27.22 1.60
C GLU A 310 -16.58 26.57 2.74
N TRP A 311 -16.54 25.24 2.77
CA TRP A 311 -15.57 24.46 3.53
C TRP A 311 -14.64 23.72 2.57
N ARG A 312 -13.34 23.70 2.88
CA ARG A 312 -12.32 23.06 2.03
C ARG A 312 -11.22 22.42 2.84
N PHE A 313 -10.80 21.24 2.40
CA PHE A 313 -9.47 20.69 2.66
C PHE A 313 -8.82 20.28 1.33
N ASP A 314 -7.75 20.97 0.94
CA ASP A 314 -6.91 20.57 -0.20
C ASP A 314 -5.45 20.82 0.16
N LYS A 315 -4.62 19.78 0.08
CA LYS A 315 -3.19 19.87 0.32
C LYS A 315 -2.49 20.90 -0.59
N ARG A 316 -3.03 21.16 -1.78
CA ARG A 316 -2.50 22.16 -2.74
C ARG A 316 -2.77 23.60 -2.29
N SER A 317 -3.55 23.82 -1.24
CA SER A 317 -3.64 25.11 -0.56
C SER A 317 -2.45 25.36 0.40
N HIS A 318 -1.57 24.37 0.58
CA HIS A 318 -0.47 24.36 1.55
C HIS A 318 0.88 24.00 0.88
N LEU A 319 1.22 24.71 -0.21
CA LEU A 319 2.43 24.43 -1.00
C LEU A 319 3.71 24.92 -0.32
N THR A 320 3.66 26.08 0.33
CA THR A 320 4.83 26.77 0.89
C THR A 320 4.92 26.69 2.41
N SER A 321 3.88 26.21 3.07
CA SER A 321 3.79 26.10 4.52
C SER A 321 2.82 24.97 4.91
N PRO A 322 2.98 24.39 6.11
CA PRO A 322 2.03 23.39 6.62
C PRO A 322 0.62 23.98 6.80
N PRO A 323 -0.44 23.13 6.77
CA PRO A 323 -1.77 23.57 7.17
C PRO A 323 -1.78 24.08 8.62
N PRO A 324 -2.63 25.07 8.96
CA PRO A 324 -2.74 25.54 10.33
C PRO A 324 -3.25 24.42 11.25
N LYS A 325 -2.90 24.50 12.54
CA LYS A 325 -3.51 23.64 13.56
C LYS A 325 -5.01 23.92 13.67
N ASN A 326 -5.75 22.91 14.14
CA ASN A 326 -7.17 23.02 14.44
C ASN A 326 -8.01 23.46 13.23
N LEU A 327 -7.86 22.77 12.11
CA LEU A 327 -8.72 22.90 10.94
C LEU A 327 -10.18 22.69 11.35
N SER A 328 -11.09 23.49 10.79
CA SER A 328 -12.52 23.30 11.00
C SER A 328 -12.94 21.92 10.50
N LEU A 329 -13.78 21.23 11.27
CA LEU A 329 -14.42 20.00 10.80
C LEU A 329 -15.37 20.32 9.64
N PRO A 330 -15.53 19.40 8.68
CA PRO A 330 -16.47 19.60 7.59
C PRO A 330 -17.92 19.70 8.09
N PRO A 331 -18.81 20.36 7.33
CA PRO A 331 -20.21 20.50 7.68
C PRO A 331 -20.94 19.14 7.78
N PRO A 332 -22.09 19.08 8.47
CA PRO A 332 -22.94 17.89 8.47
C PRO A 332 -23.27 17.44 7.04
N GLY A 333 -23.31 16.11 6.81
CA GLY A 333 -23.57 15.51 5.49
C GLY A 333 -22.32 15.16 4.69
N VAL A 334 -21.15 15.68 5.07
CA VAL A 334 -19.87 15.31 4.45
C VAL A 334 -19.48 13.85 4.78
N PRO A 335 -18.87 13.09 3.85
CA PRO A 335 -18.57 11.68 4.06
C PRO A 335 -17.64 11.41 5.25
N GLU A 336 -17.82 10.23 5.86
CA GLU A 336 -17.07 9.77 7.03
C GLU A 336 -15.56 9.76 6.79
N SER A 337 -15.13 9.40 5.58
CA SER A 337 -13.71 9.40 5.19
C SER A 337 -13.06 10.79 5.22
N VAL A 338 -13.77 11.83 4.79
CA VAL A 338 -13.29 13.23 4.83
C VAL A 338 -13.26 13.73 6.27
N VAL A 339 -14.29 13.45 7.05
CA VAL A 339 -14.33 13.75 8.49
C VAL A 339 -13.14 13.08 9.20
N ARG A 340 -12.87 11.81 8.90
CA ARG A 340 -11.76 11.04 9.47
C ARG A 340 -10.41 11.65 9.08
N LEU A 341 -10.21 11.98 7.81
CA LEU A 341 -9.00 12.65 7.30
C LEU A 341 -8.71 13.92 8.10
N VAL A 342 -9.67 14.83 8.21
CA VAL A 342 -9.47 16.13 8.90
C VAL A 342 -9.19 15.95 10.39
N LYS A 343 -9.89 15.01 11.05
CA LYS A 343 -9.60 14.67 12.45
C LYS A 343 -8.18 14.14 12.63
N MET A 344 -7.71 13.29 11.71
CA MET A 344 -6.37 12.72 11.77
C MET A 344 -5.27 13.75 11.48
N VAL A 345 -5.52 14.68 10.57
CA VAL A 345 -4.64 15.84 10.35
C VAL A 345 -4.59 16.70 11.61
N ASN A 346 -5.73 17.09 12.18
CA ASN A 346 -5.78 17.89 13.40
C ASN A 346 -5.08 17.25 14.59
N GLU A 347 -5.25 15.93 14.77
CA GLU A 347 -4.56 15.21 15.82
C GLU A 347 -3.04 15.21 15.62
N ALA A 348 -2.57 14.97 14.39
CA ALA A 348 -1.15 15.02 14.07
C ALA A 348 -0.58 16.43 14.31
N THR A 349 -1.21 17.47 13.75
CA THR A 349 -0.70 18.85 13.87
C THR A 349 -0.73 19.39 15.30
N ALA A 350 -1.64 18.90 16.15
CA ALA A 350 -1.68 19.24 17.57
C ALA A 350 -0.53 18.60 18.39
N ASN A 351 -0.02 17.44 17.96
CA ASN A 351 0.95 16.64 18.73
C ASN A 351 2.37 16.65 18.14
N ILE A 352 2.55 17.11 16.90
CA ILE A 352 3.87 17.26 16.28
C ILE A 352 4.50 18.58 16.79
N PRO A 353 5.68 18.53 17.44
CA PRO A 353 6.37 19.73 17.90
C PRO A 353 6.80 20.59 16.72
N GLU A 354 6.98 21.90 16.92
CA GLU A 354 7.53 22.79 15.87
C GLU A 354 6.74 22.71 14.54
N TRP A 355 5.43 22.51 14.63
CA TRP A 355 4.58 22.40 13.44
C TRP A 355 4.57 23.70 12.63
N ASP A 356 4.41 24.84 13.29
CA ASP A 356 4.21 26.15 12.65
C ASP A 356 5.52 26.81 12.18
N THR A 357 6.67 26.21 12.51
CA THR A 357 8.02 26.73 12.23
C THR A 357 8.73 26.00 11.10
N LEU A 358 8.06 25.06 10.42
CA LEU A 358 8.60 24.37 9.26
C LEU A 358 9.12 25.40 8.23
N ASN A 359 10.42 25.37 7.93
CA ASN A 359 11.14 26.28 7.03
C ASN A 359 11.30 27.73 7.49
N ARG A 360 11.12 28.03 8.78
CA ARG A 360 11.67 29.26 9.38
C ARG A 360 13.08 28.95 9.86
N ILE A 361 14.06 29.12 8.97
CA ILE A 361 15.48 29.16 9.32
C ILE A 361 15.80 30.56 9.84
#